data_AF-A0A428P8I2-F1
#
_entry.id   AF-A0A428P8I2-F1
#
_cell.length_a   1.000
_cell.length_b   1.000
_cell.length_c   1.000
_cell.angle_alpha   90.00
_cell.angle_beta   90.00
_cell.angle_gamma   90.00
#
_symmetry.space_group_name_H-M   'P 1'
#
loop_
_entity.id
_entity.type
_entity.pdbx_description
1 polymer ?
#
loop_
_entity_poly.entity_id
_entity_poly.type
_entity_poly.pdbx_seq_one_letter_code
_entity_poly.pdbx_strand_id
1 'polypeptide(L)' 'MYQDRYAGEKLVKVVGEAPLVKSTQNKHGVEIGGFAVDNTGKRVVVCATIDNLNKGAATQCLRKSL' A
#
# COMPACT_ATOMS: atom_id res chain seq x y z
N MET A 1 -6.40 3.29 12.60
CA MET A 1 -7.32 3.17 11.45
C MET A 1 -6.76 2.30 10.33
N TYR A 2 -5.73 2.72 9.56
CA TYR A 2 -5.21 1.89 8.44
C TYR A 2 -4.59 0.58 8.90
N GLN A 3 -3.76 0.63 9.96
CA GLN A 3 -3.17 -0.57 10.56
C GLN A 3 -4.24 -1.55 11.04
N ASP A 4 -5.24 -1.07 11.79
CA ASP A 4 -6.35 -1.90 12.28
C ASP A 4 -7.19 -2.46 11.13
N ARG A 5 -7.51 -1.63 10.12
CA ARG A 5 -8.34 -2.03 8.98
C ARG A 5 -7.69 -3.11 8.12
N TYR A 6 -6.37 -3.10 8.01
CA TYR A 6 -5.60 -4.07 7.24
C TYR A 6 -4.87 -5.08 8.13
N ALA A 7 -5.22 -5.15 9.42
CA ALA A 7 -4.71 -6.18 10.31
C ALA A 7 -5.10 -7.56 9.75
N GLY A 8 -4.10 -8.42 9.53
CA GLY A 8 -4.29 -9.76 8.97
C GLY A 8 -4.31 -9.84 7.43
N GLU A 9 -4.35 -8.72 6.71
CA GLU A 9 -4.26 -8.71 5.24
C GLU A 9 -2.82 -8.97 4.79
N LYS A 10 -2.51 -10.24 4.46
CA LYS A 10 -1.14 -10.70 4.15
C LYS A 10 -0.41 -9.92 3.05
N LEU A 11 -1.15 -9.28 2.13
CA LEU A 11 -0.58 -8.52 1.01
C LEU A 11 -0.63 -7.01 1.21
N VAL A 12 -0.98 -6.53 2.40
CA VAL A 12 -1.01 -5.10 2.75
C VAL A 12 -0.08 -4.87 3.93
N LYS A 13 0.82 -3.91 3.78
CA LYS A 13 1.71 -3.49 4.86
C LYS A 13 1.58 -1.98 5.05
N VAL A 14 1.22 -1.57 6.25
CA VAL A 14 1.14 -0.15 6.61
C VAL A 14 2.44 0.23 7.32
N VAL A 15 3.11 1.25 6.81
CA VAL A 15 4.39 1.78 7.30
C VAL A 15 4.24 3.25 7.71
N GLY A 16 5.14 3.76 8.55
CA GLY A 16 5.11 5.16 8.98
C GLY A 16 5.56 6.11 7.86
N GLU A 17 6.77 5.90 7.37
CA GLU A 17 7.38 6.72 6.32
C GLU A 17 6.76 6.50 4.94
N ALA A 18 6.99 7.44 4.02
CA ALA A 18 6.57 7.29 2.63
C ALA A 18 7.29 6.09 1.98
N PRO A 19 6.55 5.08 1.45
CA PRO A 19 7.16 3.91 0.85
C PRO A 19 7.81 4.26 -0.50
N LEU A 20 8.82 3.48 -0.89
CA LEU A 20 9.57 3.67 -2.14
C LEU A 20 9.21 2.58 -3.15
N VAL A 21 9.19 2.88 -4.44
CA VAL A 21 8.87 1.86 -5.46
C VAL A 21 9.86 0.68 -5.41
N LYS A 22 11.14 0.94 -5.12
CA LYS A 22 12.16 -0.10 -4.95
C LYS A 22 11.86 -1.09 -3.81
N SER A 23 11.08 -0.69 -2.79
CA SER A 23 10.73 -1.60 -1.70
C SER A 23 9.63 -2.60 -2.09
N THR A 24 8.88 -2.34 -3.16
CA THR A 24 7.76 -3.18 -3.62
C THR A 24 7.99 -3.84 -4.98
N GLN A 25 9.05 -3.49 -5.70
CA GLN A 25 9.48 -4.17 -6.93
C GLN A 25 9.61 -5.69 -6.73
N ASN A 26 9.09 -6.46 -7.69
CA ASN A 26 9.02 -7.92 -7.69
C ASN A 26 8.27 -8.52 -6.49
N LYS A 27 7.45 -7.72 -5.78
CA LYS A 27 6.62 -8.21 -4.66
C LYS A 27 5.15 -8.25 -5.03
N HIS A 28 4.43 -9.13 -4.35
CA HIS A 28 2.99 -9.35 -4.52
C HIS A 28 2.11 -8.45 -3.64
N GLY A 29 2.70 -7.53 -2.88
CA GLY A 29 2.03 -6.72 -1.86
C GLY A 29 1.98 -5.23 -2.21
N VAL A 30 1.29 -4.49 -1.34
CA VAL A 30 1.30 -3.02 -1.32
C VAL A 30 1.92 -2.54 0.00
N GLU A 31 2.76 -1.50 -0.07
CA GLU A 31 3.14 -0.71 1.11
C GLU A 31 2.38 0.62 1.08
N ILE A 32 1.77 0.99 2.20
CA ILE A 32 1.00 2.22 2.38
C ILE A 32 1.62 3.00 3.55
N GLY A 33 1.93 4.29 3.36
CA GLY A 33 2.58 5.11 4.38
C GLY A 33 2.66 6.58 4.01
N GLY A 34 3.54 7.33 4.67
CA GLY A 34 3.72 8.77 4.41
C GLY A 34 2.48 9.58 4.74
N PHE A 35 1.77 9.18 5.80
CA PHE A 35 0.56 9.86 6.25
C PHE A 35 0.92 11.26 6.76
N ALA A 36 0.38 12.28 6.11
CA ALA A 36 0.51 13.65 6.55
C ALA A 36 -0.81 14.40 6.37
N VAL A 37 -1.07 15.35 7.27
CA VAL A 37 -2.19 16.29 7.16
C VAL A 37 -1.59 17.67 6.99
N ASP A 38 -2.15 18.48 6.09
CA ASP A 38 -1.73 19.87 5.95
C ASP A 38 -2.09 20.69 7.20
N ASN A 39 -1.51 21.87 7.33
CA ASN A 39 -1.74 22.74 8.49
C ASN A 39 -3.20 23.22 8.63
N THR A 40 -3.98 23.15 7.56
CA THR A 40 -5.41 23.52 7.58
C THR A 40 -6.29 22.40 8.13
N GLY A 41 -5.78 21.17 8.20
CA GLY A 41 -6.54 19.99 8.57
C GLY A 41 -7.49 19.50 7.47
N LYS A 42 -7.45 20.09 6.26
CA LYS A 42 -8.42 19.82 5.19
C LYS A 42 -7.85 18.94 4.08
N ARG A 43 -6.54 18.71 4.06
CA ARG A 43 -5.88 17.88 3.05
C ARG A 43 -5.05 16.80 3.71
N VAL A 44 -5.16 15.59 3.20
CA VAL A 44 -4.39 14.44 3.64
C VAL A 44 -3.54 13.95 2.47
N VAL A 45 -2.29 13.61 2.75
CA VAL A 45 -1.40 12.89 1.84
C VAL A 45 -1.27 11.46 2.36
N VAL A 46 -1.44 10.52 1.44
CA VAL A 46 -1.16 9.10 1.66
C VAL A 46 -0.38 8.60 0.45
N CYS A 47 0.73 7.92 0.69
CA CYS A 47 1.55 7.31 -0.35
C CYS A 47 1.34 5.80 -0.35
N ALA A 48 1.23 5.21 -1.54
CA ALA A 48 1.20 3.76 -1.70
C ALA A 48 2.12 3.36 -2.86
N THR A 49 2.87 2.28 -2.69
CA THR A 49 3.68 1.70 -3.76
C THR A 49 3.31 0.24 -3.98
N ILE A 50 3.32 -0.14 -5.25
CA ILE A 50 3.11 -1.51 -5.72
C ILE A 50 4.07 -1.80 -6.85
N ASP A 51 4.33 -3.08 -7.07
CA ASP A 51 4.75 -3.53 -8.39
C ASP A 51 3.52 -3.59 -9.31
N ASN A 52 3.56 -2.88 -10.43
CA ASN A 52 2.44 -2.76 -11.36
C ASN A 52 2.17 -4.04 -12.14
N LEU A 53 3.18 -4.87 -12.39
CA LEU A 53 3.02 -6.16 -13.08
C LEU A 53 2.50 -7.24 -12.11
N ASN A 54 2.88 -7.17 -10.84
CA ASN A 54 2.43 -8.09 -9.81
C ASN A 54 1.15 -7.63 -9.12
N LYS A 55 1.25 -6.82 -8.05
CA LYS A 55 0.09 -6.35 -7.27
C LYS A 55 -0.87 -5.48 -8.08
N GLY A 56 -0.39 -4.86 -9.16
CA GLY A 56 -1.23 -4.13 -10.12
C GLY A 56 -1.92 -5.00 -11.17
N ALA A 57 -1.43 -6.21 -11.46
CA ALA A 57 -1.98 -7.09 -12.49
C ALA A 57 -2.00 -8.56 -12.07
N ALA A 58 -0.91 -9.32 -12.29
CA ALA A 58 -0.89 -10.78 -12.22
C ALA A 58 -1.34 -11.34 -10.86
N THR A 59 -0.88 -10.71 -9.76
CA THR A 59 -1.25 -11.13 -8.41
C THR A 59 -2.75 -10.94 -8.15
N GLN A 60 -3.35 -9.88 -8.70
CA GLN A 60 -4.78 -9.62 -8.53
C GLN A 60 -5.62 -10.56 -9.38
N CYS A 61 -5.16 -10.91 -10.59
CA CYS A 61 -5.83 -11.89 -11.42
C CYS A 61 -6.00 -13.21 -10.67
N LEU A 62 -4.92 -13.73 -10.08
CA LEU A 62 -4.96 -14.97 -9.30
C LEU A 62 -5.75 -14.83 -8.00
N ARG A 63 -5.67 -13.68 -7.32
CA ARG A 63 -6.36 -13.47 -6.04
C ARG A 63 -7.87 -13.26 -6.18
N LYS A 64 -8.37 -12.80 -7.34
CA LYS A 64 -9.81 -12.69 -7.62
C LYS A 64 -10.44 -13.99 -8.13
N SER A 65 -9.62 -14.93 -8.57
CA SER A 65 -10.06 -16.23 -9.10
C SER A 65 -10.02 -17.35 -8.06
N LEU A 66 -9.72 -17.01 -6.80
CA LEU A 66 -9.81 -17.82 -5.60
C LEU A 66 -10.74 -17.12 -4.59
#